data_AF-A0A962GX54-F1
#
_entry.id   AF-A0A962GX54-F1
#
_cell.length_a   1.000
_cell.length_b   1.000
_cell.length_c   1.000
_cell.angle_alpha   90.00
_cell.angle_beta   90.00
_cell.angle_gamma   90.00
#
_symmetry.space_group_name_H-M   'P 1'
#
loop_
_entity.id
_entity.type
_entity.pdbx_description
1 polymer ?
#
loop_
_entity_poly.entity_id
_entity_poly.type
_entity_poly.pdbx_seq_one_letter_code
_entity_poly.pdbx_strand_id
1 'polypeptide(L)'
;MSGLLSLTITTPLEVVLQADDVASLRAEDASGSFGILPGHTGLLTVLGASVLRWRRTDAIWHYCALRGGVLSVAGGQQVRVACREAVAGDDLAALEHLVTTQMAARQDVTRAARAEHTRLQAQAIRSLMQRLAAKPGSDALAEHFQ
;
A
#
# COMPACT_ATOMS: atom_id res chain seq x y z
N MET A 1 -1.90 -25.49 -27.29
CA MET A 1 -1.31 -24.15 -27.46
C MET A 1 -1.49 -23.43 -26.14
N SER A 2 -0.42 -23.01 -25.48
CA SER A 2 -0.53 -22.19 -24.26
C SER A 2 -1.19 -20.86 -24.66
N GLY A 3 -2.25 -20.45 -23.96
CA GLY A 3 -2.91 -19.16 -24.21
C GLY A 3 -1.97 -17.99 -23.91
N LEU A 4 -2.42 -16.76 -24.13
CA LEU A 4 -1.73 -15.54 -23.69
C LEU A 4 -2.57 -14.84 -22.62
N LEU A 5 -1.91 -14.07 -21.77
CA LEU A 5 -2.57 -13.22 -20.79
C LEU A 5 -2.82 -11.83 -21.41
N SER A 6 -3.95 -11.24 -21.05
CA SER A 6 -4.20 -9.81 -21.21
C SER A 6 -3.97 -9.11 -19.88
N LEU A 7 -2.99 -8.21 -19.84
CA LEU A 7 -2.62 -7.42 -18.68
C LEU A 7 -3.12 -5.99 -18.86
N THR A 8 -3.83 -5.48 -17.86
CA THR A 8 -4.17 -4.05 -17.77
C THR A 8 -3.73 -3.51 -16.41
N ILE A 9 -2.97 -2.41 -16.41
CA ILE A 9 -2.59 -1.67 -15.20
C ILE A 9 -3.22 -0.29 -15.29
N THR A 10 -4.02 0.06 -14.28
CA THR A 10 -4.79 1.31 -14.26
C THR A 10 -4.59 2.06 -12.96
N THR A 11 -4.50 3.39 -13.08
CA THR A 11 -4.73 4.31 -11.97
C THR A 11 -6.14 4.90 -12.08
N PRO A 12 -6.64 5.64 -11.06
CA PRO A 12 -7.91 6.36 -11.21
C PRO A 12 -7.92 7.40 -12.34
N LEU A 13 -6.75 7.82 -12.81
CA LEU A 13 -6.60 8.89 -13.79
C LEU A 13 -6.42 8.36 -15.21
N GLU A 14 -5.83 7.17 -15.38
CA GLU A 14 -5.50 6.64 -16.70
C GLU A 14 -5.26 5.12 -16.71
N VAL A 15 -5.24 4.56 -17.92
CA VAL A 15 -4.69 3.23 -18.19
C VAL A 15 -3.20 3.38 -18.44
N VAL A 16 -2.37 2.97 -17.47
CA VAL A 16 -0.91 3.10 -17.53
C VAL A 16 -0.29 2.10 -18.50
N LEU A 17 -0.87 0.89 -18.58
CA LEU A 17 -0.40 -0.17 -19.46
C LEU A 17 -1.56 -1.06 -19.89
N GLN A 18 -1.55 -1.44 -21.17
CA GLN A 18 -2.35 -2.55 -21.69
C GLN A 18 -1.48 -3.42 -22.61
N ALA A 19 -1.51 -4.73 -22.40
CA ALA A 19 -0.75 -5.69 -23.21
C ALA A 19 -1.52 -7.02 -23.33
N ASP A 20 -1.73 -7.50 -24.55
CA ASP A 20 -2.50 -8.73 -24.84
C ASP A 20 -1.62 -9.94 -25.23
N ASP A 21 -0.30 -9.74 -25.22
CA ASP A 21 0.73 -10.69 -25.63
C ASP A 21 1.59 -11.18 -24.45
N VAL A 22 1.04 -11.17 -23.24
CA VAL A 22 1.78 -11.52 -22.03
C VAL A 22 1.85 -13.04 -21.86
N ALA A 23 3.06 -13.59 -21.93
CA ALA A 23 3.31 -15.02 -21.77
C ALA A 23 3.33 -15.46 -20.30
N SER A 24 3.80 -14.59 -19.41
CA SER A 24 3.86 -14.85 -17.96
C SER A 24 4.02 -13.56 -17.18
N LEU A 25 3.46 -13.51 -15.97
CA LEU A 25 3.57 -12.37 -15.07
C LEU A 25 4.10 -12.82 -13.70
N ARG A 26 4.86 -11.96 -13.02
CA ARG A 26 5.27 -12.15 -11.63
C ARG A 26 4.95 -10.89 -10.82
N ALA A 27 4.39 -11.09 -9.64
CA ALA A 27 4.08 -10.06 -8.68
C ALA A 27 4.42 -10.51 -7.25
N GLU A 28 4.19 -9.61 -6.30
CA GLU A 28 4.42 -9.84 -4.88
C GLU A 28 3.23 -9.30 -4.06
N ASP A 29 2.77 -10.10 -3.11
CA ASP A 29 1.80 -9.71 -2.10
C ASP A 29 2.33 -10.02 -0.69
N ALA A 30 1.46 -9.92 0.34
CA ALA A 30 1.85 -10.17 1.73
C ALA A 30 2.34 -11.61 2.00
N SER A 31 2.05 -12.57 1.13
CA SER A 31 2.54 -13.95 1.22
C SER A 31 3.91 -14.15 0.58
N GLY A 32 4.39 -13.16 -0.19
CA GLY A 32 5.64 -13.21 -0.95
C GLY A 32 5.40 -13.15 -2.45
N SER A 33 6.32 -13.75 -3.22
CA SER A 33 6.30 -13.69 -4.68
C SER A 33 5.49 -14.82 -5.31
N PHE A 34 4.70 -14.50 -6.33
CA PHE A 34 3.91 -15.46 -7.09
C PHE A 34 3.96 -15.17 -8.59
N GLY A 35 3.63 -16.17 -9.40
CA GLY A 35 3.59 -16.07 -10.86
C GLY A 35 2.22 -16.44 -11.43
N ILE A 36 1.81 -15.75 -12.48
CA ILE A 36 0.58 -16.00 -13.23
C ILE A 36 0.96 -16.49 -14.63
N LEU A 37 0.42 -17.63 -15.01
CA LEU A 37 0.50 -18.22 -16.34
C LEU A 37 -0.92 -18.32 -16.95
N PRO A 38 -1.03 -18.42 -18.29
CA PRO A 38 -2.29 -18.74 -18.95
C PRO A 38 -2.94 -20.01 -18.36
N GLY A 39 -4.23 -19.92 -18.05
CA GLY A 39 -5.01 -20.95 -17.36
C GLY A 39 -5.01 -20.86 -15.83
N HIS A 40 -4.37 -19.84 -15.24
CA HIS A 40 -4.37 -19.65 -13.79
C HIS A 40 -5.79 -19.48 -13.23
N THR A 41 -6.06 -20.10 -12.09
CA THR A 41 -7.35 -19.96 -11.41
C THR A 41 -7.65 -18.50 -11.05
N GLY A 42 -8.91 -18.18 -10.77
CA GLY A 42 -9.29 -16.86 -10.29
C GLY A 42 -8.49 -16.49 -9.02
N LEU A 43 -7.95 -15.27 -8.99
CA LEU A 43 -7.17 -14.75 -7.87
C LEU A 43 -7.56 -13.30 -7.62
N LEU A 44 -7.68 -12.91 -6.35
CA LEU A 44 -7.82 -11.53 -5.93
C LEU A 44 -6.88 -11.31 -4.75
N THR A 45 -5.91 -10.40 -4.90
CA THR A 45 -4.92 -10.12 -3.85
C THR A 45 -4.54 -8.64 -3.81
N VAL A 46 -4.02 -8.20 -2.67
CA VAL A 46 -3.54 -6.84 -2.45
C VAL A 46 -2.03 -6.83 -2.63
N LEU A 47 -1.55 -5.95 -3.51
CA LEU A 47 -0.13 -5.73 -3.74
C LEU A 47 0.39 -4.64 -2.78
N GLY A 48 1.54 -4.91 -2.16
CA GLY A 48 2.37 -3.88 -1.53
C GLY A 48 3.04 -2.99 -2.58
N ALA A 49 3.80 -1.98 -2.16
CA ALA A 49 4.64 -1.26 -3.12
C ALA A 49 5.73 -2.21 -3.62
N SER A 50 5.76 -2.47 -4.92
CA SER A 50 6.57 -3.50 -5.54
C SER A 50 6.76 -3.21 -7.03
N VAL A 51 7.69 -3.94 -7.66
CA VAL A 51 7.83 -3.96 -9.11
C VAL A 51 7.12 -5.19 -9.65
N LEU A 52 6.03 -4.98 -10.38
CA LEU A 52 5.40 -6.02 -11.18
C LEU A 52 6.22 -6.21 -12.45
N ARG A 53 6.50 -7.46 -12.81
CA ARG A 53 7.22 -7.79 -14.03
C ARG A 53 6.48 -8.82 -14.87
N TRP A 54 6.52 -8.66 -16.18
CA TRP A 54 5.91 -9.59 -17.10
C TRP A 54 6.81 -9.83 -18.29
N ARG A 55 6.58 -10.96 -18.94
CA ARG A 55 7.30 -11.38 -20.14
C ARG A 55 6.32 -11.47 -21.29
N ARG A 56 6.66 -10.87 -22.43
CA ARG A 56 5.88 -10.99 -23.67
C ARG A 56 6.29 -12.23 -24.46
N THR A 57 5.67 -12.43 -25.62
CA THR A 57 5.98 -13.55 -26.53
C THR A 57 7.41 -13.55 -27.06
N ASP A 58 8.07 -12.40 -27.08
CA ASP A 58 9.48 -12.21 -27.45
C ASP A 58 10.48 -12.63 -26.36
N ALA A 59 9.98 -13.11 -25.22
CA ALA A 59 10.75 -13.45 -24.03
C ALA A 59 11.45 -12.28 -23.32
N ILE A 60 11.15 -11.03 -23.69
CA ILE A 60 11.68 -9.82 -23.05
C ILE A 60 10.90 -9.52 -21.76
N TRP A 61 11.63 -9.15 -20.72
CA TRP A 61 11.04 -8.69 -19.46
C TRP A 61 10.71 -7.20 -19.53
N HIS A 62 9.52 -6.88 -19.06
CA HIS A 62 9.05 -5.52 -18.85
C HIS A 62 8.64 -5.33 -17.40
N TYR A 63 8.65 -4.08 -16.94
CA TYR A 63 8.52 -3.75 -15.54
C TYR A 63 7.54 -2.59 -15.33
N CYS A 64 6.88 -2.61 -14.18
CA CYS A 64 6.05 -1.52 -13.72
C CYS A 64 6.19 -1.41 -12.21
N ALA A 65 6.68 -0.26 -11.73
CA ALA A 65 6.65 0.08 -10.32
C ALA A 65 5.22 0.43 -9.92
N LEU A 66 4.72 -0.20 -8.87
CA LEU A 66 3.39 0.01 -8.33
C LEU A 66 3.50 0.57 -6.92
N ARG A 67 2.70 1.59 -6.59
CA ARG A 67 2.56 2.07 -5.21
C ARG A 67 1.47 1.32 -4.47
N GLY A 68 1.56 -0.02 -4.51
CA GLY A 68 0.52 -0.94 -4.06
C GLY A 68 -0.71 -0.92 -4.96
N GLY A 69 -1.64 -1.84 -4.71
CA GLY A 69 -2.84 -1.96 -5.52
C GLY A 69 -3.60 -3.25 -5.25
N VAL A 70 -4.56 -3.54 -6.12
CA VAL A 70 -5.31 -4.80 -6.11
C VAL A 70 -5.08 -5.47 -7.45
N LEU A 71 -4.64 -6.74 -7.41
CA LEU A 71 -4.50 -7.60 -8.57
C LEU A 71 -5.67 -8.57 -8.62
N SER A 72 -6.31 -8.67 -9.77
CA SER A 72 -7.36 -9.66 -10.04
C SER A 72 -7.03 -10.49 -11.28
N VAL A 73 -7.23 -11.80 -11.20
CA VAL A 73 -7.18 -12.73 -12.33
C VAL A 73 -8.57 -13.30 -12.57
N ALA A 74 -9.03 -13.26 -13.82
CA ALA A 74 -10.33 -13.76 -14.22
C ALA A 74 -10.25 -14.55 -15.54
N GLY A 75 -11.11 -15.57 -15.68
CA GLY A 75 -11.25 -16.32 -16.92
C GLY A 75 -9.99 -17.02 -17.41
N GLY A 76 -9.02 -17.28 -16.53
CA GLY A 76 -7.76 -17.95 -16.89
C GLY A 76 -6.74 -17.11 -17.67
N GLN A 77 -7.10 -15.91 -18.13
CA GLN A 77 -6.24 -15.13 -19.03
C GLN A 77 -6.23 -13.62 -18.76
N GLN A 78 -7.23 -13.10 -18.04
CA GLN A 78 -7.34 -11.66 -17.82
C GLN A 78 -6.71 -11.30 -16.47
N VAL A 79 -5.68 -10.46 -16.50
CA VAL A 79 -5.02 -9.93 -15.31
C VAL A 79 -5.22 -8.42 -15.29
N ARG A 80 -5.81 -7.92 -14.20
CA ARG A 80 -5.96 -6.47 -13.98
C ARG A 80 -5.28 -6.06 -12.70
N VAL A 81 -4.64 -4.90 -12.73
CA VAL A 81 -4.05 -4.25 -11.56
C VAL A 81 -4.61 -2.85 -11.45
N ALA A 82 -5.34 -2.59 -10.38
CA ALA A 82 -5.79 -1.26 -10.01
C ALA A 82 -4.89 -0.72 -8.90
N CYS A 83 -4.19 0.39 -9.16
CA CYS A 83 -3.25 0.99 -8.22
C CYS A 83 -3.47 2.49 -8.10
N ARG A 84 -2.89 3.13 -7.09
CA ARG A 84 -2.95 4.61 -6.97
C ARG A 84 -2.01 5.29 -7.95
N GLU A 85 -0.81 4.74 -8.05
CA GLU A 85 0.28 5.22 -8.90
C GLU A 85 0.98 4.00 -9.51
N ALA A 86 1.30 4.10 -10.79
CA ALA A 86 2.09 3.12 -11.53
C ALA A 86 3.04 3.84 -12.47
N VAL A 87 4.26 3.33 -12.59
CA VAL A 87 5.28 3.82 -13.51
C VAL A 87 5.82 2.64 -14.30
N ALA A 88 5.51 2.56 -15.59
CA ALA A 88 6.09 1.57 -16.48
C ALA A 88 7.50 2.01 -16.91
N GLY A 89 8.40 1.04 -17.11
CA GLY A 89 9.75 1.31 -17.58
C GLY A 89 10.55 0.03 -17.83
N ASP A 90 11.66 0.15 -18.54
CA ASP A 90 12.52 -0.98 -18.89
C ASP A 90 13.77 -1.10 -17.98
N ASP A 91 14.07 -0.07 -17.18
CA ASP A 91 15.14 -0.09 -16.18
C ASP A 91 14.61 -0.56 -14.83
N LEU A 92 14.82 -1.85 -14.54
CA LEU A 92 14.43 -2.46 -13.28
C LEU A 92 15.10 -1.80 -12.07
N ALA A 93 16.38 -1.43 -12.16
CA ALA A 93 17.11 -0.88 -11.01
C ALA A 93 16.56 0.50 -10.62
N ALA A 94 16.24 1.33 -11.61
CA ALA A 94 15.58 2.62 -11.37
C ALA A 94 14.19 2.45 -10.73
N LEU A 95 13.41 1.47 -11.19
CA LEU A 95 12.08 1.18 -10.65
C LEU A 95 12.13 0.61 -9.22
N GLU A 96 13.08 -0.28 -8.92
CA GLU A 96 13.31 -0.79 -7.56
C GLU A 96 13.72 0.33 -6.61
N HIS A 97 14.57 1.26 -7.06
CA HIS A 97 14.95 2.43 -6.27
C HIS A 97 13.74 3.34 -6.00
N LEU A 98 12.89 3.56 -7.01
CA LEU A 98 11.65 4.33 -6.87
C LEU A 98 10.70 3.71 -5.85
N VAL A 99 10.47 2.39 -5.91
CA VAL A 99 9.64 1.67 -4.94
C VAL A 99 10.21 1.77 -3.52
N THR A 100 11.51 1.55 -3.38
CA THR A 100 12.21 1.62 -2.08
C THR A 100 12.07 3.01 -1.46
N THR A 101 12.26 4.06 -2.26
CA THR A 101 12.11 5.45 -1.83
C THR A 101 10.69 5.76 -1.37
N GLN A 102 9.68 5.30 -2.12
CA GLN A 102 8.27 5.46 -1.74
C GLN A 102 7.93 4.72 -0.44
N MET A 103 8.48 3.53 -0.24
CA MET A 103 8.29 2.76 0.99
C MET A 103 8.90 3.46 2.19
N ALA A 104 10.11 4.01 2.08
CA ALA A 104 10.75 4.80 3.12
C ALA A 104 9.90 6.02 3.48
N ALA A 105 9.46 6.81 2.49
CA ALA A 105 8.61 7.97 2.70
C ALA A 105 7.29 7.61 3.43
N ARG A 106 6.67 6.47 3.08
CA ARG A 106 5.45 6.00 3.75
C ARG A 106 5.70 5.61 5.22
N GLN A 107 6.85 4.99 5.49
CA GLN A 107 7.24 4.64 6.87
C GLN A 107 7.43 5.90 7.71
N ASP A 108 8.05 6.94 7.16
CA ASP A 108 8.28 8.19 7.88
C ASP A 108 6.99 8.94 8.21
N VAL A 109 6.04 9.01 7.26
CA VAL A 109 4.68 9.54 7.53
C VAL A 109 4.00 8.75 8.65
N THR A 110 4.11 7.42 8.63
CA THR A 110 3.50 6.56 9.66
C THR A 110 4.16 6.77 11.03
N ARG A 111 5.49 6.93 11.08
CA ARG A 111 6.24 7.22 12.31
C ARG A 111 5.85 8.58 12.89
N ALA A 112 5.77 9.61 12.07
CA ALA A 112 5.37 10.95 12.49
C ALA A 112 3.95 10.96 13.06
N ALA A 113 2.99 10.30 12.39
CA ALA A 113 1.62 10.18 12.88
C ALA A 113 1.53 9.46 14.23
N ARG A 114 2.31 8.39 14.43
CA ARG A 114 2.39 7.68 15.71
C ARG A 114 2.98 8.54 16.81
N ALA A 115 4.05 9.27 16.53
CA ALA A 115 4.67 10.17 17.50
C ALA A 115 3.70 11.27 17.95
N GLU A 116 2.96 11.86 17.01
CA GLU A 116 1.96 12.87 17.30
C GLU A 116 0.78 12.30 18.10
N HIS A 117 0.29 11.11 17.74
CA HIS A 117 -0.77 10.44 18.51
C HIS A 117 -0.36 10.21 19.96
N THR A 118 0.85 9.66 20.20
CA THR A 118 1.38 9.46 21.56
C THR A 118 1.51 10.79 22.31
N ARG A 119 1.97 11.86 21.65
CA ARG A 119 2.10 13.19 22.24
C ARG A 119 0.74 13.74 22.69
N LEU A 120 -0.28 13.63 21.84
CA LEU A 120 -1.65 14.05 22.14
C LEU A 120 -2.26 13.23 23.28
N GLN A 121 -2.09 11.91 23.28
CA GLN A 121 -2.53 11.04 24.38
C GLN A 121 -1.91 11.46 25.72
N ALA A 122 -0.60 11.68 25.75
CA ALA A 122 0.09 12.10 26.97
C ALA A 122 -0.34 13.49 27.45
N GLN A 123 -0.61 14.43 26.52
CA GLN A 123 -1.11 15.76 26.86
C GLN A 123 -2.52 15.70 27.47
N ALA A 124 -3.42 14.88 26.91
CA ALA A 124 -4.77 14.70 27.43
C ALA A 124 -4.76 14.13 28.85
N ILE A 125 -3.95 13.09 29.10
CA ILE A 125 -3.80 12.48 30.43
C ILE A 125 -3.30 13.53 31.44
N ARG A 126 -2.25 14.31 31.09
CA ARG A 126 -1.73 15.36 31.97
C ARG A 126 -2.78 16.41 32.31
N SER A 127 -3.55 16.87 31.34
CA SER A 127 -4.62 17.87 31.57
C SER A 127 -5.74 17.32 32.46
N LEU A 128 -6.10 16.04 32.34
CA LEU A 128 -7.08 15.40 33.23
C LEU A 128 -6.54 15.30 34.66
N MET A 129 -5.31 14.84 34.83
CA MET A 129 -4.66 14.76 36.14
C MET A 129 -4.58 16.13 36.83
N GLN A 130 -4.23 17.18 36.09
CA GLN A 130 -4.20 18.54 36.62
C GLN A 130 -5.58 19.02 37.08
N ARG A 131 -6.64 18.77 36.31
CA ARG A 131 -8.02 19.13 36.70
C ARG A 131 -8.53 18.35 37.91
N LEU A 132 -8.16 17.07 38.02
CA LEU A 132 -8.49 16.24 39.18
C LEU A 132 -7.70 16.68 40.42
N ALA A 133 -6.42 16.99 40.28
CA ALA A 133 -5.55 17.46 41.36
C ALA A 133 -5.88 18.89 41.82
N ALA A 134 -6.40 19.74 40.93
CA ALA A 134 -6.88 21.09 41.27
C ALA A 134 -8.22 21.10 42.02
N LYS A 135 -8.78 19.93 42.37
CA LYS A 135 -9.95 19.79 43.22
C LYS A 135 -9.64 19.09 44.56
N PRO A 136 -8.92 19.74 45.50
CA PRO A 136 -9.01 19.44 46.92
C PRO A 136 -9.57 20.65 47.68
N GLY A 137 -10.75 20.48 48.28
CA GLY A 137 -11.29 21.40 49.29
C GLY A 137 -11.81 22.74 48.75
N SER A 138 -13.07 22.79 48.32
CA SER A 138 -13.84 24.02 48.54
C SER A 138 -14.09 24.12 50.04
N ASP A 139 -13.29 24.95 50.71
CA ASP A 139 -13.57 25.55 52.02
C ASP A 139 -15.00 26.09 52.05
N ALA A 140 -15.92 25.30 52.62
CA ALA A 140 -17.28 25.74 52.88
C ALA A 140 -17.89 25.01 54.08
N LEU A 141 -17.15 24.82 55.18
CA LEU A 141 -17.70 24.38 56.48
C LEU A 141 -16.92 24.92 57.71
N ALA A 142 -16.30 26.09 57.62
CA ALA A 142 -15.83 26.82 58.78
C ALA A 142 -16.14 28.30 58.59
N GLU A 143 -17.02 28.86 59.44
CA GLU A 143 -17.36 30.30 59.65
C GLU A 143 -18.87 30.64 59.58
N HIS A 144 -19.78 29.80 60.08
CA HIS A 144 -21.18 30.26 60.30
C HIS A 144 -21.83 29.89 61.64
N PHE A 145 -21.05 29.51 62.64
CA PHE A 145 -21.56 29.39 64.01
C PHE A 145 -20.56 29.95 65.02
N GLN A 146 -20.64 31.25 65.26
CA GLN A 146 -20.38 31.86 66.56
C GLN A 146 -21.54 32.79 66.90
#